data_AF-A0A967N5Q5-F1
#
_entry.id   AF-A0A967N5Q5-F1
#
_cell.length_a   1.000
_cell.length_b   1.000
_cell.length_c   1.000
_cell.angle_alpha   90.00
_cell.angle_beta   90.00
_cell.angle_gamma   90.00
#
_symmetry.space_group_name_H-M   'P 1'
#
loop_
_entity.id
_entity.type
_entity.pdbx_description
1 polymer ?
#
loop_
_entity_poly.entity_id
_entity_poly.type
_entity_poly.pdbx_seq_one_letter_code
_entity_poly.pdbx_strand_id
1 'polypeptide(L)'
;PVRTDTRFNVGSLMKPLTGVAVLRLAQEGRIELDAPVGRYLEGLGPEVAREVTVRHLLRHRSGLGDYLTLPEFRADPDGFGSVDDLMAVIRDQPLEFEPGSRERYSNSGFVVLGALVEAATGRSYEAVLQD
;
A
#
# COMPACT_ATOMS: atom_id res chain seq x y z
N PRO A 1 -34.29 -2.80 2.37
CA PRO A 1 -33.90 -3.22 3.73
C PRO A 1 -32.55 -3.94 3.71
N VAL A 2 -31.70 -3.70 4.70
CA VAL A 2 -30.45 -4.47 4.90
C VAL A 2 -30.81 -5.90 5.35
N ARG A 3 -30.07 -6.89 4.84
CA ARG A 3 -30.18 -8.32 5.15
C ARG A 3 -28.88 -8.83 5.77
N THR A 4 -28.92 -10.03 6.37
CA THR A 4 -27.74 -10.71 6.92
C THR A 4 -26.63 -10.99 5.90
N ASP A 5 -26.96 -10.97 4.61
CA ASP A 5 -26.03 -11.17 3.49
C ASP A 5 -25.78 -9.91 2.65
N THR A 6 -26.25 -8.73 3.10
CA THR A 6 -25.93 -7.47 2.44
C THR A 6 -24.43 -7.21 2.55
N ARG A 7 -23.78 -7.02 1.40
CA ARG A 7 -22.37 -6.66 1.31
C ARG A 7 -22.21 -5.15 1.43
N PHE A 8 -21.18 -4.74 2.17
CA PHE A 8 -20.78 -3.34 2.33
C PHE A 8 -19.34 -3.19 1.89
N ASN A 9 -19.00 -2.03 1.34
CA ASN A 9 -17.59 -1.65 1.22
C ASN A 9 -17.07 -1.34 2.63
N VAL A 10 -16.12 -2.14 3.10
CA VAL A 10 -15.56 -2.03 4.46
C VAL A 10 -14.36 -1.08 4.54
N GLY A 11 -13.92 -0.53 3.40
CA GLY A 11 -12.87 0.48 3.30
C GLY A 11 -11.63 0.14 4.12
N SER A 12 -11.27 1.05 5.02
CA SER A 12 -10.06 0.96 5.84
C SER A 12 -10.01 -0.24 6.80
N LEU A 13 -11.11 -0.96 7.00
CA LEU A 13 -11.11 -2.24 7.72
C LEU A 13 -10.32 -3.34 6.98
N MET A 14 -9.94 -3.13 5.71
CA MET A 14 -9.03 -4.01 4.98
C MET A 14 -7.57 -3.87 5.40
N LYS A 15 -7.15 -2.74 5.99
CA LYS A 15 -5.74 -2.46 6.32
C LYS A 15 -5.11 -3.50 7.26
N PRO A 16 -5.80 -3.97 8.33
CA PRO A 16 -5.27 -5.05 9.15
C PRO A 16 -5.00 -6.34 8.36
N LEU A 17 -5.81 -6.67 7.34
CA LEU A 17 -5.59 -7.84 6.50
C LEU A 17 -4.34 -7.68 5.63
N THR A 18 -4.13 -6.49 5.05
CA THR A 18 -2.86 -6.14 4.38
C THR A 18 -1.68 -6.32 5.32
N GLY A 19 -1.80 -5.80 6.55
CA GLY A 19 -0.76 -5.91 7.56
C GLY A 19 -0.43 -7.37 7.91
N VAL A 20 -1.44 -8.22 8.07
CA VAL A 20 -1.26 -9.66 8.30
C VAL A 20 -0.54 -10.33 7.13
N ALA A 21 -0.93 -10.04 5.89
CA ALA A 21 -0.27 -10.59 4.70
C ALA A 21 1.22 -10.22 4.67
N VAL A 22 1.55 -8.94 4.90
CA VAL A 22 2.94 -8.47 4.95
C VAL A 22 3.72 -9.13 6.08
N LEU A 23 3.13 -9.24 7.28
CA LEU A 23 3.79 -9.87 8.43
C LEU A 23 4.01 -11.37 8.23
N ARG A 24 3.10 -12.08 7.55
CA ARG A 24 3.29 -13.48 7.16
C ARG A 24 4.48 -13.64 6.20
N LEU A 25 4.52 -12.83 5.15
CA LEU A 25 5.65 -12.82 4.21
C LEU A 25 6.97 -12.46 4.89
N ALA A 26 6.94 -11.60 5.91
CA ALA A 26 8.11 -11.31 6.72
C ALA A 26 8.55 -12.49 7.59
N GLN A 27 7.59 -13.21 8.20
CA GLN A 27 7.87 -14.44 8.94
C GLN A 27 8.45 -15.54 8.03
N GLU A 28 8.04 -15.60 6.77
CA GLU A 28 8.58 -16.49 5.74
C GLU A 28 9.97 -16.07 5.21
N GLY A 29 10.50 -14.92 5.66
CA GLY A 29 11.79 -14.39 5.20
C GLY A 29 11.75 -13.79 3.79
N ARG A 30 10.56 -13.56 3.23
CA ARG A 30 10.39 -12.99 1.88
C ARG A 30 10.40 -11.47 1.87
N ILE A 31 10.05 -10.86 3.01
CA ILE A 31 10.05 -9.42 3.24
C ILE A 31 10.84 -9.11 4.52
N GLU A 32 11.68 -8.09 4.48
CA GLU A 32 12.36 -7.57 5.65
C GLU A 32 11.69 -6.24 6.05
N LEU A 33 11.19 -6.15 7.29
CA LEU A 33 10.40 -5.00 7.73
C LEU A 33 11.21 -3.68 7.70
N ASP A 34 12.50 -3.76 7.94
CA ASP A 34 13.40 -2.59 8.00
C ASP A 34 14.14 -2.34 6.68
N ALA A 35 13.87 -3.15 5.64
CA ALA A 35 14.43 -2.90 4.31
C ALA A 35 13.67 -1.77 3.59
N PRO A 36 14.36 -0.97 2.76
CA PRO A 36 13.72 -0.03 1.86
C PRO A 36 12.78 -0.74 0.89
N VAL A 37 11.64 -0.12 0.58
CA VAL A 37 10.62 -0.70 -0.30
C VAL A 37 11.09 -0.85 -1.74
N GLY A 38 12.04 0.00 -2.18
CA GLY A 38 12.70 -0.10 -3.48
C GLY A 38 13.53 -1.37 -3.67
N ARG A 39 13.80 -2.15 -2.60
CA ARG A 39 14.38 -3.49 -2.72
C ARG A 39 13.44 -4.48 -3.43
N TYR A 40 12.13 -4.24 -3.34
CA TYR A 40 11.09 -5.15 -3.83
C TYR A 40 10.31 -4.58 -5.01
N LEU A 41 10.25 -3.25 -5.12
CA LEU A 41 9.40 -2.55 -6.07
C LEU A 41 10.22 -1.63 -6.97
N GLU A 42 10.01 -1.78 -8.27
CA GLU A 42 10.59 -0.92 -9.29
C GLU A 42 9.68 0.29 -9.61
N GLY A 43 10.26 1.32 -10.22
CA GLY A 43 9.53 2.49 -10.71
C GLY A 43 9.03 3.45 -9.62
N LEU A 44 9.44 3.28 -8.36
CA LEU A 44 9.18 4.26 -7.31
C LEU A 44 10.10 5.47 -7.46
N GLY A 45 9.60 6.66 -7.08
CA GLY A 45 10.41 7.86 -6.92
C GLY A 45 11.68 7.55 -6.09
N PRO A 46 12.87 8.07 -6.47
CA PRO A 46 14.14 7.63 -5.90
C PRO A 46 14.23 7.76 -4.37
N GLU A 47 13.63 8.81 -3.80
CA GLU A 47 13.59 9.03 -2.36
C GLU A 47 12.71 7.99 -1.66
N VAL A 48 11.51 7.73 -2.20
CA VAL A 48 10.60 6.69 -1.69
C VAL A 48 11.28 5.33 -1.73
N ALA A 49 11.91 4.99 -2.86
CA ALA A 49 12.57 3.72 -3.08
C ALA A 49 13.70 3.46 -2.05
N ARG A 50 14.44 4.52 -1.66
CA ARG A 50 15.62 4.43 -0.80
C ARG A 50 15.32 4.59 0.68
N GLU A 51 14.42 5.50 1.06
CA GLU A 51 14.24 5.93 2.45
C GLU A 51 13.01 5.31 3.14
N VAL A 52 11.99 4.91 2.38
CA VAL A 52 10.77 4.34 2.95
C VAL A 52 10.96 2.86 3.20
N THR A 53 10.83 2.43 4.46
CA THR A 53 10.86 1.01 4.82
C THR A 53 9.46 0.40 4.85
N VAL A 54 9.38 -0.92 4.80
CA VAL A 54 8.11 -1.64 4.96
C VAL A 54 7.45 -1.32 6.31
N ARG A 55 8.25 -1.19 7.38
CA ARG A 55 7.80 -0.79 8.71
C ARG A 55 7.25 0.64 8.73
N HIS A 56 7.83 1.56 7.96
CA HIS A 56 7.29 2.92 7.82
C HIS A 56 5.87 2.89 7.24
N LEU A 57 5.65 2.10 6.19
CA LEU A 57 4.32 1.95 5.58
C LEU A 57 3.29 1.37 6.57
N LEU A 58 3.62 0.25 7.22
CA LEU A 58 2.75 -0.42 8.19
C LEU A 58 2.33 0.47 9.36
N ARG A 59 3.17 1.44 9.72
CA ARG A 59 2.95 2.36 10.85
C ARG A 59 2.44 3.74 10.43
N HIS A 60 2.12 3.97 9.17
CA HIS A 60 1.74 5.29 8.67
C HIS A 60 2.82 6.37 8.92
N ARG A 61 4.10 6.00 8.77
CA ARG A 61 5.25 6.89 8.98
C ARG A 61 6.09 7.09 7.71
N SER A 62 5.55 6.75 6.54
CA SER A 62 6.31 6.74 5.28
C SER A 62 6.58 8.12 4.69
N GLY A 63 5.85 9.16 5.08
CA GLY A 63 5.89 10.45 4.38
C GLY A 63 4.95 10.52 3.17
N LEU A 64 4.39 9.38 2.73
CA LEU A 64 3.47 9.35 1.59
C LEU A 64 2.15 10.06 1.90
N GLY A 65 1.56 10.63 0.87
CA GLY A 65 0.26 11.27 0.89
C GLY A 65 -0.93 10.30 0.83
N ASP A 66 -2.07 10.82 0.41
CA ASP A 66 -3.30 10.07 0.22
C ASP A 66 -3.79 10.19 -1.22
N TYR A 67 -3.74 9.09 -1.98
CA TYR A 67 -4.14 9.06 -3.39
C TYR A 67 -5.59 9.49 -3.60
N LEU A 68 -6.46 9.33 -2.59
CA LEU A 68 -7.86 9.78 -2.64
C LEU A 68 -8.00 11.29 -2.83
N THR A 69 -6.94 12.04 -2.53
CA THR A 69 -6.91 13.50 -2.67
C THR A 69 -6.38 13.97 -4.03
N LEU A 70 -5.75 13.08 -4.80
CA LEU A 70 -5.11 13.41 -6.06
C LEU A 70 -6.15 13.76 -7.15
N PRO A 71 -5.91 14.79 -7.97
CA PRO A 71 -6.81 15.15 -9.07
C PRO A 71 -7.10 14.01 -10.03
N GLU A 72 -6.09 13.20 -10.36
CA GLU A 72 -6.17 12.08 -11.29
C GLU A 72 -7.17 11.02 -10.79
N PHE A 73 -7.06 10.64 -9.51
CA PHE A 73 -8.00 9.71 -8.88
C PHE A 73 -9.41 10.30 -8.80
N ARG A 74 -9.53 11.60 -8.46
CA ARG A 74 -10.83 12.27 -8.33
C ARG A 74 -11.56 12.47 -9.66
N ALA A 75 -10.83 12.56 -10.76
CA ALA A 75 -11.41 12.74 -12.08
C ALA A 75 -12.14 11.47 -12.55
N ASP A 76 -11.61 10.29 -12.22
CA ASP A 76 -12.21 9.00 -12.57
C ASP A 76 -11.88 7.92 -11.52
N PRO A 77 -12.59 7.88 -10.37
CA PRO A 77 -12.33 6.89 -9.33
C PRO A 77 -12.56 5.44 -9.77
N ASP A 78 -13.48 5.24 -10.72
CA ASP A 78 -13.85 3.91 -11.23
C ASP A 78 -12.78 3.34 -12.18
N GLY A 79 -11.89 4.20 -12.70
CA GLY A 79 -10.72 3.81 -13.51
C GLY A 79 -9.60 3.12 -12.73
N PHE A 80 -9.69 3.05 -11.39
CA PHE A 80 -8.66 2.46 -10.52
C PHE A 80 -9.13 1.14 -9.90
N GLY A 81 -9.06 0.06 -10.68
CA GLY A 81 -9.58 -1.26 -10.31
C GLY A 81 -8.56 -2.22 -9.70
N SER A 82 -7.27 -1.93 -9.86
CA SER A 82 -6.17 -2.79 -9.41
C SER A 82 -5.12 -2.03 -8.60
N VAL A 83 -4.24 -2.80 -7.96
CA VAL A 83 -3.06 -2.25 -7.28
C VAL A 83 -2.18 -1.48 -8.27
N ASP A 84 -1.99 -1.97 -9.49
CA ASP A 84 -1.13 -1.30 -10.47
C ASP A 84 -1.72 0.03 -10.97
N ASP A 85 -3.05 0.09 -11.19
CA ASP A 85 -3.73 1.35 -11.54
C ASP A 85 -3.50 2.41 -10.46
N LEU A 86 -3.64 2.04 -9.19
CA LEU A 86 -3.42 2.94 -8.08
C LEU A 86 -1.94 3.34 -7.96
N MET A 87 -1.03 2.40 -8.20
CA MET A 87 0.40 2.69 -8.20
C MET A 87 0.80 3.68 -9.30
N ALA A 88 0.11 3.69 -10.46
CA ALA A 88 0.39 4.62 -11.55
C ALA A 88 0.31 6.10 -11.14
N VAL A 89 -0.53 6.44 -10.16
CA VAL A 89 -0.65 7.82 -9.64
C VAL A 89 0.15 8.06 -8.36
N ILE A 90 0.64 6.99 -7.71
CA ILE A 90 1.38 7.06 -6.44
C ILE A 90 2.90 7.08 -6.66
N ARG A 91 3.42 6.34 -7.64
CA ARG A 91 4.86 6.05 -7.80
C ARG A 91 5.73 7.32 -7.87
N ASP A 92 5.21 8.38 -8.47
CA ASP A 92 5.93 9.66 -8.66
C ASP A 92 5.58 10.75 -7.62
N GLN A 93 4.74 10.44 -6.63
CA GLN A 93 4.39 11.42 -5.60
C GLN A 93 5.57 11.69 -4.66
N PRO A 94 5.88 12.96 -4.36
CA PRO A 94 6.94 13.30 -3.42
C PRO A 94 6.54 12.92 -1.99
N LEU A 95 7.55 12.77 -1.14
CA LEU A 95 7.33 12.66 0.30
C LEU A 95 6.91 14.02 0.85
N GLU A 96 5.87 14.03 1.68
CA GLU A 96 5.41 15.26 2.34
C GLU A 96 6.11 15.51 3.67
N PHE A 97 6.84 14.51 4.18
CA PHE A 97 7.71 14.62 5.35
C PHE A 97 8.74 13.48 5.36
N GLU A 98 9.83 13.67 6.10
CA GLU A 98 10.91 12.68 6.24
C GLU A 98 10.38 11.34 6.80
N PRO A 99 10.65 10.19 6.15
CA PRO A 99 10.19 8.88 6.63
C PRO A 99 10.64 8.61 8.07
N GLY A 100 9.72 8.13 8.89
CA GLY A 100 10.00 7.82 10.29
C GLY A 100 10.09 9.05 11.20
N SER A 101 9.96 10.28 10.71
CA SER A 101 9.95 11.48 11.56
C SER A 101 8.61 11.74 12.24
N ARG A 102 7.49 11.34 11.61
CA ARG A 102 6.11 11.60 12.07
C ARG A 102 5.19 10.42 11.74
N GLU A 103 3.99 10.43 12.31
CA GLU A 103 2.91 9.52 11.94
C GLU A 103 1.77 10.32 11.29
N ARG A 104 1.36 9.90 10.10
CA ARG A 104 0.22 10.45 9.39
C ARG A 104 -0.41 9.37 8.52
N TYR A 105 -1.70 9.17 8.72
CA TYR A 105 -2.49 8.21 7.96
C TYR A 105 -2.31 8.40 6.44
N SER A 106 -2.11 7.29 5.73
CA SER A 106 -1.84 7.28 4.29
C SER A 106 -2.47 6.05 3.66
N ASN A 107 -3.41 6.28 2.74
CA ASN A 107 -3.92 5.19 1.90
C ASN A 107 -2.90 4.77 0.86
N SER A 108 -2.12 5.72 0.31
CA SER A 108 -1.06 5.41 -0.65
C SER A 108 -0.03 4.44 -0.07
N GLY A 109 0.35 4.62 1.20
CA GLY A 109 1.25 3.69 1.87
C GLY A 109 0.73 2.25 1.93
N PHE A 110 -0.58 2.07 2.06
CA PHE A 110 -1.21 0.73 2.06
C PHE A 110 -1.36 0.15 0.65
N VAL A 111 -1.51 0.98 -0.39
CA VAL A 111 -1.41 0.53 -1.77
C VAL A 111 0.00 0.03 -2.09
N VAL A 112 1.03 0.76 -1.64
CA VAL A 112 2.43 0.31 -1.79
C VAL A 112 2.68 -1.02 -1.07
N LEU A 113 2.05 -1.26 0.09
CA LEU A 113 2.08 -2.58 0.74
C LEU A 113 1.36 -3.66 -0.09
N GLY A 114 0.25 -3.32 -0.74
CA GLY A 114 -0.41 -4.21 -1.70
C GLY A 114 0.53 -4.61 -2.84
N ALA A 115 1.18 -3.63 -3.48
CA ALA A 115 2.16 -3.87 -4.54
C ALA A 115 3.34 -4.74 -4.06
N LEU A 116 3.82 -4.49 -2.84
CA LEU A 116 4.86 -5.30 -2.20
C LEU A 116 4.42 -6.76 -2.02
N VAL A 117 3.18 -6.99 -1.60
CA VAL A 117 2.60 -8.34 -1.48
C VAL A 117 2.56 -9.04 -2.83
N GLU A 118 2.11 -8.35 -3.88
CA GLU A 118 2.07 -8.91 -5.24
C GLU A 118 3.46 -9.25 -5.76
N ALA A 119 4.43 -8.32 -5.62
CA ALA A 119 5.81 -8.53 -6.04
C ALA A 119 6.48 -9.69 -5.30
N ALA A 120 6.27 -9.80 -3.99
CA ALA A 120 6.84 -10.88 -3.19
C ALA A 120 6.22 -12.24 -3.51
N THR A 121 4.96 -12.28 -3.99
CA THR A 121 4.19 -13.51 -4.20
C THR A 121 4.02 -13.97 -5.63
N GLY A 122 4.12 -13.07 -6.60
CA GLY A 122 3.74 -13.32 -8.00
C GLY A 122 2.24 -13.55 -8.18
N ARG A 123 1.40 -13.21 -7.19
CA ARG A 123 -0.06 -13.37 -7.19
C ARG A 123 -0.72 -12.02 -7.02
N SER A 124 -1.97 -11.88 -7.47
CA SER A 124 -2.72 -10.66 -7.18
C SER A 124 -2.97 -10.51 -5.68
N TYR A 125 -3.10 -9.27 -5.23
CA TYR A 125 -3.35 -8.92 -3.84
C TYR A 125 -4.62 -9.58 -3.30
N GLU A 126 -5.70 -9.59 -4.10
CA GLU A 126 -6.97 -10.22 -3.75
C GLU A 126 -6.80 -11.73 -3.55
N ALA A 127 -6.02 -12.39 -4.41
CA ALA A 127 -5.78 -13.82 -4.30
C ALA A 127 -4.99 -14.16 -3.02
N VAL A 128 -4.06 -13.30 -2.60
CA VAL A 128 -3.30 -13.50 -1.34
C VAL A 128 -4.20 -13.33 -0.12
N LEU A 129 -5.16 -12.40 -0.16
CA LEU A 129 -6.07 -12.18 0.98
C LEU A 129 -7.17 -13.24 1.13
N GLN A 130 -7.37 -14.09 0.13
CA GLN A 130 -8.37 -15.16 0.15
C GLN A 130 -7.85 -16.49 0.74
N ASP A 131 -6.55 -16.58 1.06
CA ASP A 131 -5.89 -17.75 1.65
C ASP A 131 -5.79 -17.69 3.18
#